data_AF-A0A4Q6G774-F1
#
_entry.id   AF-A0A4Q6G774-F1
#
_cell.length_a   1.000
_cell.length_b   1.000
_cell.length_c   1.000
_cell.angle_alpha   90.00
_cell.angle_beta   90.00
_cell.angle_gamma   90.00
#
_symmetry.space_group_name_H-M   'P 1'
#
loop_
_entity.id
_entity.type
_entity.pdbx_description
1 polymer ?
#
loop_
_entity_poly.entity_id
_entity_poly.type
_entity_poly.pdbx_seq_one_letter_code
_entity_poly.pdbx_strand_id
1 'polypeptide(L)'
;MQTKEAPDPKFAPGFRLLKHDKWAIGIFTISTIVFWKASPLLSFCSFMAAAHFFLFCNVFRIRRLPELIWSAVFLTTVYLQSRGHLSLMTMVTVCELVALILIAVSIRQKDYHGILWKKFNPELESWWKLK
;
A
#
# COMPACT_ATOMS: atom_id res chain seq x y z
N MET A 1 12.52 36.51 18.97
CA MET A 1 11.81 35.22 18.80
C MET A 1 12.63 34.38 17.84
N GLN A 2 13.35 33.38 18.33
CA GLN A 2 14.02 32.39 17.48
C GLN A 2 12.96 31.50 16.85
N THR A 3 12.80 31.57 15.54
CA THR A 3 12.08 30.55 14.77
C THR A 3 12.82 29.23 14.99
N LYS A 4 12.20 28.28 15.69
CA LYS A 4 12.64 26.88 15.69
C LYS A 4 12.70 26.44 14.23
N GLU A 5 13.90 26.38 13.65
CA GLU A 5 14.12 25.70 12.39
C GLU A 5 13.55 24.29 12.55
N ALA A 6 12.55 23.95 11.73
CA ALA A 6 12.03 22.60 11.70
C ALA A 6 13.20 21.67 11.34
N PRO A 7 13.39 20.54 12.03
CA PRO A 7 14.48 19.64 11.72
C PRO A 7 14.38 19.22 10.25
N ASP A 8 15.47 19.43 9.53
CA ASP A 8 15.64 19.07 8.13
C ASP A 8 15.12 17.63 7.92
N PRO A 9 14.16 17.39 7.01
CA PRO A 9 13.53 16.08 6.90
C PRO A 9 14.62 15.03 6.66
N LYS A 10 14.69 14.04 7.56
CA LYS A 10 15.70 12.99 7.50
C LYS A 10 15.51 12.17 6.22
N PHE A 11 16.53 12.12 5.37
CA PHE A 11 16.57 11.25 4.20
C PHE A 11 16.48 9.78 4.64
N ALA A 12 15.32 9.17 4.45
CA ALA A 12 15.04 7.79 4.85
C ALA A 12 14.26 7.04 3.76
N PRO A 13 14.84 6.83 2.56
CA PRO A 13 14.24 6.01 1.52
C PRO A 13 14.37 4.51 1.83
N GLY A 14 13.61 3.69 1.11
CA GLY A 14 13.54 2.25 1.34
C GLY A 14 12.32 1.82 2.17
N PHE A 15 12.39 0.58 2.64
CA PHE A 15 11.38 0.00 3.52
C PHE A 15 11.22 0.83 4.79
N ARG A 16 9.97 1.11 5.17
CA ARG A 16 9.65 1.86 6.38
C ARG A 16 8.45 1.25 7.06
N LEU A 17 8.54 1.04 8.37
CA LEU A 17 7.44 0.56 9.20
C LEU A 17 7.21 1.56 10.34
N LEU A 18 6.25 2.48 10.17
CA LEU A 18 5.90 3.45 11.22
C LEU A 18 5.07 2.79 12.31
N LYS A 19 4.98 3.46 13.46
CA LYS A 19 4.15 3.01 14.60
C LYS A 19 2.67 2.85 14.21
N HIS A 20 2.15 3.75 13.37
CA HIS A 20 0.76 3.68 12.89
C HIS A 20 0.52 2.49 11.95
N ASP A 21 1.51 2.15 11.12
CA ASP A 21 1.42 1.01 10.20
C ASP A 21 1.31 -0.31 10.97
N LYS A 22 2.06 -0.44 12.08
CA LYS A 22 1.95 -1.60 12.99
C LYS A 22 0.55 -1.77 13.57
N TRP A 23 -0.10 -0.67 13.95
CA TRP A 23 -1.48 -0.69 14.46
C TRP A 23 -2.46 -1.15 13.37
N ALA A 24 -2.35 -0.58 12.17
CA ALA A 24 -3.20 -0.96 11.05
C ALA A 24 -3.07 -2.46 10.71
N ILE A 25 -1.83 -2.95 10.59
CA ILE A 25 -1.55 -4.37 10.32
C ILE A 25 -2.10 -5.26 11.45
N GLY A 26 -1.92 -4.84 12.72
CA GLY A 26 -2.46 -5.56 13.87
C GLY A 26 -3.98 -5.70 13.82
N ILE A 27 -4.69 -4.60 13.53
CA ILE A 27 -6.15 -4.59 13.39
C ILE A 27 -6.58 -5.55 12.28
N PHE A 28 -6.01 -5.44 11.08
CA PHE A 28 -6.38 -6.33 9.98
C PHE A 28 -6.08 -7.80 10.27
N THR A 29 -4.96 -8.09 10.95
CA THR A 29 -4.59 -9.46 11.35
C THR A 29 -5.63 -10.02 12.32
N ILE A 30 -6.03 -9.25 13.34
CA ILE A 30 -7.07 -9.65 14.29
C ILE A 30 -8.40 -9.86 13.56
N SER A 31 -8.81 -8.93 12.69
CA SER A 31 -10.03 -9.06 11.90
C SER A 31 -10.03 -10.35 11.06
N THR A 32 -8.90 -10.68 10.43
CA THR A 32 -8.74 -11.91 9.65
C THR A 32 -8.97 -13.15 10.51
N ILE A 33 -8.39 -13.20 11.72
CA ILE A 33 -8.55 -14.32 12.67
C ILE A 33 -9.99 -14.43 13.15
N VAL A 34 -10.60 -13.30 13.56
CA VAL A 34 -11.98 -13.26 14.07
C VAL A 34 -12.97 -13.72 13.00
N PHE A 35 -12.79 -13.28 11.75
CA PHE A 35 -13.71 -13.63 10.66
C PHE A 35 -13.49 -15.02 10.08
N TRP A 36 -12.37 -15.70 10.39
CA TRP A 36 -12.04 -17.01 9.84
C TRP A 36 -13.18 -18.03 9.95
N LYS A 37 -13.86 -18.06 11.11
CA LYS A 37 -14.97 -19.00 11.35
C LYS A 37 -16.32 -18.50 10.83
N ALA A 38 -16.50 -17.19 10.68
CA ALA A 38 -17.78 -16.59 10.32
C ALA A 38 -17.97 -16.53 8.79
N SER A 39 -16.94 -16.10 8.07
CA SER A 39 -16.97 -15.98 6.61
C SER A 39 -15.55 -16.09 6.06
N PRO A 40 -15.21 -17.21 5.38
CA PRO A 40 -13.92 -17.38 4.74
C PRO A 40 -13.60 -16.24 3.75
N LEU A 41 -14.62 -15.74 3.05
CA LEU A 41 -14.50 -14.60 2.15
C LEU A 41 -14.08 -13.33 2.90
N LEU A 42 -14.74 -13.00 4.01
CA LEU A 42 -14.44 -11.79 4.77
C LEU A 42 -13.05 -11.84 5.42
N SER A 43 -12.66 -13.03 5.90
CA SER A 43 -11.30 -13.29 6.39
C SER A 43 -10.27 -13.09 5.28
N PHE A 44 -10.50 -13.68 4.10
CA PHE A 44 -9.62 -13.53 2.94
C PHE A 44 -9.51 -12.06 2.46
N CYS A 45 -10.64 -11.35 2.37
CA CYS A 45 -10.66 -9.93 2.00
C CYS A 45 -9.91 -9.06 3.02
N SER A 46 -10.04 -9.36 4.30
CA SER A 46 -9.31 -8.66 5.38
C SER A 46 -7.80 -8.89 5.25
N PHE A 47 -7.38 -10.13 4.97
CA PHE A 47 -5.99 -10.46 4.71
C PHE A 47 -5.45 -9.74 3.46
N MET A 48 -6.19 -9.77 2.35
CA MET A 48 -5.83 -9.08 1.11
C MET A 48 -5.62 -7.57 1.33
N ALA A 49 -6.53 -6.93 2.06
CA ALA A 49 -6.41 -5.51 2.41
C ALA A 49 -5.16 -5.25 3.28
N ALA A 50 -4.88 -6.12 4.26
CA ALA A 50 -3.69 -6.02 5.10
C ALA A 50 -2.39 -6.13 4.28
N ALA A 51 -2.34 -7.13 3.40
CA ALA A 51 -1.18 -7.41 2.56
C ALA A 51 -0.88 -6.23 1.62
N HIS A 52 -1.91 -5.68 0.98
CA HIS A 52 -1.74 -4.54 0.07
C HIS A 52 -1.44 -3.24 0.79
N PHE A 53 -2.04 -2.99 1.96
CA PHE A 53 -1.66 -1.86 2.79
C PHE A 53 -0.17 -1.95 3.18
N PHE A 54 0.29 -3.14 3.60
CA PHE A 54 1.70 -3.35 3.88
C PHE A 54 2.57 -3.10 2.64
N LEU A 55 2.19 -3.68 1.50
CA LEU A 55 2.92 -3.56 0.24
C LEU A 55 3.02 -2.10 -0.23
N PHE A 56 1.92 -1.37 -0.25
CA PHE A 56 1.86 -0.01 -0.75
C PHE A 56 2.49 1.00 0.21
N CYS A 57 2.19 0.93 1.51
CA CYS A 57 2.59 1.96 2.45
C CYS A 57 4.00 1.72 3.04
N ASN A 58 4.43 0.45 3.15
CA ASN A 58 5.69 0.11 3.83
C ASN A 58 6.80 -0.33 2.87
N VAL A 59 6.45 -1.13 1.85
CA VAL A 59 7.43 -1.68 0.90
C VAL A 59 7.67 -0.73 -0.27
N PHE A 60 6.64 -0.41 -1.05
CA PHE A 60 6.77 0.42 -2.25
C PHE A 60 6.59 1.91 -1.97
N ARG A 61 5.97 2.29 -0.86
CA ARG A 61 5.72 3.68 -0.45
C ARG A 61 5.10 4.50 -1.59
N ILE A 62 4.07 3.94 -2.21
CA ILE A 62 3.37 4.61 -3.31
C ILE A 62 2.58 5.83 -2.78
N ARG A 63 2.17 6.71 -3.68
CA ARG A 63 1.38 7.89 -3.30
C ARG A 63 -0.05 7.48 -2.92
N ARG A 64 -0.68 8.30 -2.09
CA ARG A 64 -2.05 8.06 -1.58
C ARG A 64 -3.10 7.89 -2.67
N LEU A 65 -2.98 8.56 -3.82
CA LEU A 65 -3.97 8.48 -4.88
C LEU A 65 -4.04 7.06 -5.51
N PRO A 66 -2.92 6.45 -5.96
CA PRO A 66 -2.87 5.02 -6.29
C PRO A 66 -3.51 4.09 -5.25
N GLU A 67 -3.23 4.28 -3.95
CA GLU A 67 -3.80 3.46 -2.87
C GLU A 67 -5.33 3.54 -2.84
N LEU A 68 -5.88 4.74 -3.04
CA LEU A 68 -7.33 4.96 -3.09
C LEU A 68 -7.96 4.33 -4.34
N ILE A 69 -7.29 4.42 -5.50
CA ILE A 69 -7.75 3.76 -6.73
C ILE A 69 -7.84 2.26 -6.52
N TRP A 70 -6.78 1.64 -5.98
CA TRP A 70 -6.80 0.21 -5.68
C TRP A 70 -7.90 -0.15 -4.68
N SER A 71 -8.05 0.64 -3.62
CA SER A 71 -9.09 0.41 -2.60
C SER A 71 -10.50 0.48 -3.18
N ALA A 72 -10.76 1.43 -4.09
CA ALA A 72 -12.05 1.55 -4.78
C ALA A 72 -12.33 0.33 -5.68
N VAL A 73 -11.34 -0.12 -6.45
CA VAL A 73 -11.44 -1.33 -7.26
C VAL A 73 -11.69 -2.56 -6.37
N PHE A 74 -10.90 -2.72 -5.31
CA PHE A 74 -11.04 -3.82 -4.36
C PHE A 74 -12.45 -3.88 -3.76
N LEU A 75 -12.94 -2.78 -3.19
CA LEU A 75 -14.30 -2.75 -2.61
C LEU A 75 -15.39 -3.03 -3.65
N THR A 76 -15.26 -2.51 -4.87
CA THR A 76 -16.20 -2.76 -5.97
C THR A 76 -16.22 -4.24 -6.35
N THR A 77 -15.05 -4.86 -6.51
CA THR A 77 -14.95 -6.27 -6.88
C THR A 77 -15.44 -7.20 -5.77
N VAL A 78 -15.16 -6.88 -4.49
CA VAL A 78 -15.71 -7.59 -3.32
C VAL A 78 -17.23 -7.50 -3.29
N TYR A 79 -17.80 -6.32 -3.54
CA TYR A 79 -19.24 -6.14 -3.64
C TYR A 79 -19.83 -7.01 -4.75
N LEU A 80 -19.30 -6.95 -5.97
CA LEU A 80 -19.78 -7.75 -7.10
C LEU A 80 -19.64 -9.26 -6.84
N GLN A 81 -18.55 -9.69 -6.22
CA GLN A 81 -18.33 -11.08 -5.85
C GLN A 81 -19.36 -11.52 -4.80
N SER A 82 -19.66 -10.69 -3.78
CA SER A 82 -20.67 -11.01 -2.75
C SER A 82 -22.10 -11.14 -3.31
N ARG A 83 -22.37 -10.51 -4.46
CA ARG A 83 -23.64 -10.60 -5.20
C ARG A 83 -23.67 -11.75 -6.21
N GLY A 84 -22.59 -12.52 -6.33
CA GLY A 84 -22.46 -13.63 -7.26
C GLY A 84 -22.22 -13.22 -8.71
N HIS A 85 -21.95 -11.93 -8.99
CA HIS A 85 -21.68 -11.45 -10.35
C HIS A 85 -20.23 -11.71 -10.81
N LEU A 86 -19.36 -12.11 -9.89
CA LEU A 86 -17.93 -12.24 -10.14
C LEU A 86 -17.37 -13.47 -9.41
N SER A 87 -16.51 -14.24 -10.08
CA SER A 87 -15.81 -15.35 -9.43
C SER A 87 -14.73 -14.84 -8.48
N LEU A 88 -14.40 -15.61 -7.44
CA LEU A 88 -13.31 -15.25 -6.52
C LEU A 88 -11.96 -15.09 -7.26
N MET A 89 -11.68 -15.96 -8.25
CA MET A 89 -10.45 -15.85 -9.04
C MET A 89 -10.42 -14.56 -9.85
N THR A 90 -11.51 -14.19 -10.52
CA THR A 90 -11.61 -12.94 -11.27
C THR A 90 -11.39 -11.73 -10.35
N MET A 91 -11.95 -11.75 -9.14
CA MET A 91 -11.79 -10.68 -8.15
C MET A 91 -10.32 -10.48 -7.81
N VAL A 92 -9.64 -11.58 -7.46
CA VAL A 92 -8.22 -11.57 -7.12
C VAL A 92 -7.39 -11.11 -8.32
N THR A 93 -7.60 -11.68 -9.50
CA THR A 93 -6.85 -11.32 -10.72
C THR A 93 -6.96 -9.83 -11.04
N VAL A 94 -8.16 -9.26 -10.97
CA VAL A 94 -8.35 -7.81 -11.22
C VAL A 94 -7.61 -6.98 -10.17
N CYS A 95 -7.73 -7.31 -8.88
CA CYS A 95 -7.06 -6.59 -7.80
C CYS A 95 -5.53 -6.65 -7.92
N GLU A 96 -4.96 -7.82 -8.22
CA GLU A 96 -3.51 -8.00 -8.39
C GLU A 96 -2.99 -7.27 -9.63
N LEU A 97 -3.69 -7.34 -10.76
CA LEU A 97 -3.30 -6.62 -11.97
C LEU A 97 -3.30 -5.11 -11.73
N VAL A 98 -4.32 -4.57 -11.07
CA VAL A 98 -4.38 -3.15 -10.72
C VAL A 98 -3.25 -2.78 -9.75
N ALA A 99 -2.97 -3.60 -8.74
CA ALA A 99 -1.87 -3.37 -7.81
C ALA A 99 -0.52 -3.30 -8.54
N LEU A 100 -0.24 -4.27 -9.42
CA LEU A 100 0.99 -4.34 -10.20
C LEU A 100 1.14 -3.13 -11.12
N ILE A 101 0.07 -2.71 -11.81
CA ILE A 101 0.09 -1.52 -12.67
C ILE A 101 0.39 -0.28 -11.84
N LEU A 102 -0.29 -0.08 -10.71
CA LEU A 102 -0.09 1.08 -9.85
C LEU A 102 1.32 1.12 -9.26
N ILE A 103 1.88 -0.02 -8.86
CA ILE A 103 3.27 -0.14 -8.43
C ILE A 103 4.20 0.21 -9.61
N ALA A 104 3.99 -0.37 -10.79
CA ALA A 104 4.82 -0.13 -11.96
C ALA A 104 4.83 1.34 -12.41
N VAL A 105 3.70 2.03 -12.29
CA VAL A 105 3.60 3.48 -12.53
C VAL A 105 4.32 4.27 -11.43
N SER A 106 4.18 3.86 -10.17
CA SER A 106 4.77 4.54 -9.02
C SER A 106 6.29 4.44 -8.98
N ILE A 107 6.88 3.28 -9.30
CA ILE A 107 8.34 3.10 -9.33
C ILE A 107 9.03 3.93 -10.41
N ARG A 108 8.28 4.40 -11.42
CA ARG A 108 8.79 5.26 -12.51
C ARG A 108 8.72 6.75 -12.17
N GLN A 109 8.12 7.13 -11.05
CA GLN A 109 8.04 8.52 -10.64
C GLN A 109 9.37 9.01 -10.07
N LYS A 110 9.70 10.28 -10.33
CA LYS A 110 10.94 10.91 -9.82
C LYS A 110 10.98 11.06 -8.29
N ASP A 111 9.82 10.96 -7.64
CA ASP A 111 9.69 10.98 -6.18
C ASP A 111 9.66 9.57 -5.57
N TYR A 112 9.93 8.51 -6.36
CA TYR A 112 9.95 7.14 -5.85
C TYR A 112 11.09 6.93 -4.86
N HIS A 113 10.73 6.42 -3.68
CA HIS A 113 11.65 6.27 -2.56
C HIS A 113 11.35 5.00 -1.72
N GLY A 114 10.69 4.01 -2.31
CA GLY A 114 10.41 2.71 -1.70
C GLY A 114 11.61 1.76 -1.73
N ILE A 115 11.34 0.46 -1.61
CA ILE A 115 12.37 -0.58 -1.77
C ILE A 115 13.04 -0.47 -3.14
N LEU A 116 14.32 -0.86 -3.24
CA LEU A 116 15.07 -0.80 -4.50
C LEU A 116 15.14 0.60 -5.14
N TRP A 117 14.91 1.68 -4.38
CA TRP A 117 14.96 3.05 -4.90
C TRP A 117 16.29 3.36 -5.62
N LYS A 118 17.44 2.83 -5.16
CA LYS A 118 18.74 3.04 -5.83
C LYS A 118 18.77 2.55 -7.28
N LYS A 119 17.96 1.54 -7.61
CA LYS A 119 17.85 0.98 -8.97
C LYS A 119 16.90 1.79 -9.84
N PHE A 120 15.76 2.21 -9.28
CA PHE A 120 14.69 2.87 -10.04
C PHE A 120 14.82 4.40 -10.08
N ASN A 121 15.47 4.98 -9.07
CA ASN A 121 15.65 6.41 -8.89
C ASN A 121 17.01 6.71 -8.23
N PRO A 122 18.13 6.49 -8.94
CA PRO A 122 19.48 6.67 -8.38
C PRO A 122 19.77 8.13 -7.99
N GLU A 123 19.12 9.09 -8.66
CA GLU A 123 19.31 10.52 -8.42
C GLU A 123 18.53 11.05 -7.20
N LEU A 124 17.69 10.23 -6.56
CA LEU A 124 16.84 10.66 -5.45
C LEU A 124 17.62 11.39 -4.34
N GLU A 125 18.82 10.91 -4.03
CA GLU A 125 19.67 11.52 -2.99
C GLU A 125 20.16 12.92 -3.38
N SER A 126 20.53 13.13 -4.65
CA SER A 126 20.92 14.46 -5.14
C SER A 126 19.75 15.44 -5.11
N TRP A 127 18.56 15.01 -5.52
CA TRP A 127 17.35 15.85 -5.46
C TRP A 127 16.97 16.22 -4.03
N TRP A 128 17.20 15.32 -3.06
CA TRP A 128 16.92 15.59 -1.65
C TRP A 128 17.84 16.64 -1.04
N LYS A 129 19.15 16.61 -1.38
CA LYS A 129 20.16 17.56 -0.87
C LYS A 129 19.99 18.99 -1.40
N LEU A 130 19.25 19.16 -2.50
CA LEU A 130 18.97 20.44 -3.12
C LEU A 130 17.72 21.14 -2.55
N LYS A 131 16.99 20.47 -1.65
CA LYS A 131 15.71 20.92 -1.11
C LYS A 131 15.87 21.52 0.28
#